data_AF-A0A6G6W577-F1
#
_entry.id   AF-A0A6G6W577-F1
#
_cell.length_a   1.000
_cell.length_b   1.000
_cell.length_c   1.000
_cell.angle_alpha   90.00
_cell.angle_beta   90.00
_cell.angle_gamma   90.00
#
_symmetry.space_group_name_H-M   'P 1'
#
loop_
_entity.id
_entity.type
_entity.pdbx_description
1 polymer ?
#
loop_
_entity_poly.entity_id
_entity_poly.type
_entity_poly.pdbx_seq_one_letter_code
_entity_poly.pdbx_strand_id
1 'polypeptide(L)'
;MTCETISTAEFQAMMAGNGWVSWETQDQQIGARPFDRFPDGSPAGSIVCRWGAAPEAATDNVIDLAWAHLSSAAAASAQEALAAEGFERIEAPEGVYLAIKPGAGDRVDGEGFGETYLFTADDVRWARTKEDVGYVKAPDEEG
;
A
#
# COMPACT_ATOMS: atom_id res chain seq x y z
N MET A 1 1.21 15.26 -5.30
CA MET A 1 1.59 13.96 -4.71
C MET A 1 1.95 13.06 -5.88
N THR A 2 3.05 12.34 -5.78
CA THR A 2 3.54 11.41 -6.81
C THR A 2 4.02 10.13 -6.14
N CYS A 3 4.32 9.11 -6.95
CA CYS A 3 4.83 7.84 -6.46
C CYS A 3 6.17 7.96 -5.73
N GLU A 4 7.01 8.91 -6.12
CA GLU A 4 8.28 9.20 -5.46
C GLU A 4 8.04 9.89 -4.11
N THR A 5 7.00 10.73 -3.98
CA THR A 5 6.76 11.41 -2.70
C THR A 5 6.29 10.46 -1.60
N ILE A 6 5.60 9.37 -1.96
CA ILE A 6 5.06 8.39 -1.00
C ILE A 6 5.93 7.15 -0.81
N SER A 7 7.07 7.06 -1.50
CA SER A 7 7.97 5.91 -1.40
C SER A 7 9.32 6.31 -0.82
N THR A 8 9.97 5.39 -0.09
CA THR A 8 11.26 5.67 0.53
C THR A 8 12.38 5.84 -0.51
N ALA A 9 13.41 6.63 -0.17
CA ALA A 9 14.54 6.86 -1.05
C ALA A 9 15.30 5.56 -1.37
N GLU A 10 15.38 4.63 -0.41
CA GLU A 10 15.97 3.30 -0.59
C GLU A 10 15.20 2.50 -1.64
N PHE A 11 13.87 2.48 -1.55
CA PHE A 11 13.03 1.79 -2.53
C PHE A 11 13.20 2.38 -3.93
N GLN A 12 13.21 3.71 -4.04
CA GLN A 12 13.43 4.40 -5.32
C GLN A 12 14.78 4.03 -5.93
N ALA A 13 15.85 3.99 -5.12
CA ALA A 13 17.17 3.58 -5.59
C ALA A 13 17.19 2.12 -6.07
N MET A 14 16.50 1.22 -5.35
CA MET A 14 16.34 -0.18 -5.75
C MET A 14 15.60 -0.31 -7.08
N MET A 15 14.47 0.39 -7.24
CA MET A 15 13.68 0.38 -8.49
C MET A 15 14.50 0.92 -9.67
N ALA A 16 15.21 2.04 -9.47
CA ALA A 16 16.08 2.62 -10.49
C ALA A 16 17.22 1.65 -10.88
N GLY A 17 17.82 0.95 -9.91
CA GLY A 17 18.83 -0.09 -10.15
C GLY A 17 18.31 -1.26 -10.99
N ASN A 18 17.02 -1.57 -10.90
CA ASN A 18 16.34 -2.57 -11.72
C ASN A 18 15.87 -2.03 -13.09
N GLY A 19 16.08 -0.75 -13.38
CA GLY A 19 15.55 -0.08 -14.57
C GLY A 19 14.03 0.08 -14.56
N TRP A 20 13.41 0.07 -13.39
CA TRP A 20 11.97 0.22 -13.22
C TRP A 20 11.57 1.69 -13.15
N VAL A 21 10.33 1.95 -13.54
CA VAL A 21 9.68 3.26 -13.49
C VAL A 21 8.38 3.17 -12.68
N SER A 22 7.89 4.32 -12.26
CA SER A 22 6.67 4.50 -11.50
C SER A 22 5.56 5.14 -12.35
N TRP A 23 4.31 4.83 -12.04
CA TRP A 23 3.15 5.57 -12.54
C TRP A 23 1.95 5.42 -11.63
N GLU A 24 1.07 6.42 -11.66
CA GLU A 24 -0.18 6.42 -10.88
C GLU A 24 -1.24 5.57 -11.57
N THR A 25 -1.89 4.68 -10.81
CA THR A 25 -2.92 3.76 -11.31
C THR A 25 -4.29 3.96 -10.69
N GLN A 26 -4.47 4.99 -9.86
CA GLN A 26 -5.71 5.22 -9.12
C GLN A 26 -6.95 5.30 -10.03
N ASP A 27 -6.85 6.00 -11.16
CA ASP A 27 -7.96 6.20 -12.10
C ASP A 27 -8.06 5.08 -13.16
N GLN A 28 -7.19 4.06 -13.09
CA GLN A 28 -7.22 2.97 -14.06
C GLN A 28 -8.35 1.99 -13.73
N GLN A 29 -9.02 1.49 -14.76
CA GLN A 29 -10.09 0.49 -14.61
C GLN A 29 -9.56 -0.86 -14.10
N ILE A 30 -8.28 -1.14 -14.32
CA ILE A 30 -7.61 -2.39 -14.00
C ILE A 30 -6.37 -2.05 -13.16
N GLY A 31 -6.30 -2.57 -11.93
CA GLY A 31 -5.20 -2.31 -11.02
C GLY A 31 -5.58 -2.51 -9.56
N ALA A 32 -4.62 -2.28 -8.67
CA ALA A 32 -4.89 -2.28 -7.23
C ALA A 32 -5.80 -1.10 -6.86
N ARG A 33 -6.85 -1.39 -6.08
CA ARG A 33 -7.77 -0.40 -5.52
C ARG A 33 -8.00 -0.69 -4.04
N PRO A 34 -6.97 -0.51 -3.19
CA PRO A 34 -7.01 -0.96 -1.81
C PRO A 34 -8.08 -0.24 -0.99
N PHE A 35 -8.25 1.06 -1.22
CA PHE A 35 -9.14 1.89 -0.40
C PHE A 35 -10.61 1.86 -0.82
N ASP A 36 -10.95 1.28 -1.98
CA ASP A 36 -12.34 1.16 -2.46
C ASP A 36 -13.23 0.35 -1.50
N ARG A 37 -12.63 -0.56 -0.72
CA ARG A 37 -13.35 -1.41 0.25
C ARG A 37 -13.64 -0.71 1.57
N PHE A 38 -13.08 0.48 1.80
CA PHE A 38 -13.36 1.21 3.03
C PHE A 38 -14.83 1.64 3.06
N PRO A 39 -15.46 1.75 4.24
CA PRO A 39 -16.88 2.08 4.35
C PRO A 39 -17.28 3.38 3.64
N ASP A 40 -16.41 4.38 3.66
CA ASP A 40 -16.61 5.69 3.02
C ASP A 40 -16.00 5.77 1.60
N GLY A 41 -15.49 4.65 1.08
CA GLY A 41 -14.75 4.56 -0.18
C GLY A 41 -13.32 5.08 -0.08
N SER A 42 -12.68 5.24 -1.25
CA SER A 42 -11.29 5.72 -1.32
C SER A 42 -11.17 7.15 -0.77
N PRO A 43 -10.29 7.41 0.21
CA PRO A 43 -10.12 8.75 0.76
C PRO A 43 -9.73 9.77 -0.32
N ALA A 44 -10.22 11.00 -0.19
CA ALA A 44 -9.89 12.06 -1.13
C ALA A 44 -8.38 12.37 -1.12
N GLY A 45 -7.77 12.44 -2.30
CA GLY A 45 -6.32 12.65 -2.43
C GLY A 45 -5.49 11.41 -2.11
N SER A 46 -6.11 10.23 -2.05
CA SER A 46 -5.40 8.96 -2.13
C SER A 46 -4.57 8.88 -3.42
N ILE A 47 -3.56 8.00 -3.39
CA ILE A 47 -2.73 7.67 -4.53
C ILE A 47 -2.43 6.18 -4.51
N VAL A 48 -2.44 5.56 -5.69
CA VAL A 48 -1.98 4.18 -5.91
C VAL A 48 -0.90 4.23 -6.97
N CYS A 49 0.24 3.65 -6.64
CA CYS A 49 1.47 3.75 -7.40
C CYS A 49 1.97 2.38 -7.79
N ARG A 50 2.14 2.19 -9.09
CA ARG A 50 2.71 0.99 -9.66
C ARG A 50 4.16 1.24 -10.04
N TRP A 51 5.01 0.29 -9.70
CA TRP A 51 6.41 0.21 -10.09
C TRP A 51 6.63 -1.05 -10.91
N GLY A 52 7.34 -0.94 -12.02
CA GLY A 52 7.63 -2.08 -12.89
C GLY A 52 8.57 -1.74 -14.03
N ALA A 53 8.87 -2.72 -14.88
CA ALA A 53 9.40 -2.43 -16.20
C ALA A 53 8.44 -1.48 -16.92
N ALA A 54 8.97 -0.59 -17.77
CA ALA A 54 8.21 0.47 -18.44
C ALA A 54 6.82 0.00 -18.92
N PRO A 55 5.76 0.82 -18.78
CA PRO A 55 4.36 0.38 -18.93
C PRO A 55 4.03 -0.25 -20.30
N GLU A 56 4.88 -0.09 -21.30
CA GLU A 56 4.80 -0.71 -22.62
C GLU A 56 5.22 -2.20 -22.61
N ALA A 57 5.91 -2.66 -21.58
CA ALA A 57 6.30 -4.05 -21.39
C ALA A 57 5.20 -4.80 -20.63
N ALA A 58 4.62 -5.82 -21.26
CA ALA A 58 3.70 -6.73 -20.58
C ALA A 58 4.49 -7.56 -19.54
N THR A 59 4.46 -7.14 -18.28
CA THR A 59 5.08 -7.83 -17.16
C THR A 59 4.10 -7.95 -16.00
N ASP A 60 4.04 -9.14 -15.41
CA ASP A 60 3.34 -9.37 -14.14
C ASP A 60 4.24 -9.03 -12.94
N ASN A 61 5.53 -8.74 -13.17
CA ASN A 61 6.46 -8.28 -12.14
C ASN A 61 6.25 -6.79 -11.89
N VAL A 62 5.31 -6.49 -11.00
CA VAL A 62 5.01 -5.14 -10.54
C VAL A 62 4.99 -5.08 -9.02
N ILE A 63 5.20 -3.89 -8.48
CA ILE A 63 4.98 -3.58 -7.06
C ILE A 63 3.98 -2.43 -7.00
N ASP A 64 2.88 -2.65 -6.29
CA ASP A 64 1.86 -1.64 -6.05
C ASP A 64 1.98 -1.15 -4.60
N LEU A 65 2.14 0.16 -4.43
CA LEU A 65 2.16 0.87 -3.15
C LEU A 65 1.05 1.91 -3.15
N ALA A 66 0.40 2.14 -2.01
CA ALA A 66 -0.63 3.17 -1.92
C ALA A 66 -0.57 3.92 -0.59
N TRP A 67 -0.99 5.18 -0.64
CA TRP A 67 -1.05 6.06 0.51
C TRP A 67 -2.31 6.90 0.46
N ALA A 68 -2.88 7.22 1.62
CA ALA A 68 -3.93 8.20 1.74
C ALA A 68 -3.91 8.87 3.12
N HIS A 69 -4.25 10.17 3.16
CA HIS A 69 -4.58 10.83 4.42
C HIS A 69 -5.89 10.25 4.97
N LEU A 70 -5.93 9.94 6.27
CA LEU A 70 -7.09 9.31 6.89
C LEU A 70 -7.29 9.83 8.31
N SER A 71 -8.47 10.39 8.59
CA SER A 71 -8.82 10.81 9.95
C SER A 71 -8.93 9.62 10.90
N SER A 72 -8.72 9.83 12.20
CA SER A 72 -8.83 8.78 13.21
C SER A 72 -10.21 8.08 13.23
N ALA A 73 -11.29 8.81 12.96
CA ALA A 73 -12.63 8.23 12.86
C ALA A 73 -12.77 7.29 11.64
N ALA A 74 -12.32 7.75 10.47
CA ALA A 74 -12.33 6.94 9.25
C ALA A 74 -11.37 5.74 9.36
N ALA A 75 -10.23 5.91 10.03
CA ALA A 75 -9.28 4.84 10.32
C ALA A 75 -9.91 3.75 11.21
N ALA A 76 -10.63 4.12 12.27
CA ALA A 76 -11.33 3.15 13.11
C ALA A 76 -12.35 2.33 12.30
N SER A 77 -13.19 3.01 11.49
CA SER A 77 -14.17 2.32 10.64
C SER A 77 -13.54 1.43 9.57
N ALA A 78 -12.43 1.86 8.95
CA ALA A 78 -11.69 1.03 8.00
C ALA A 78 -11.04 -0.19 8.67
N GLN A 79 -10.45 -0.03 9.86
CA GLN A 79 -9.87 -1.14 10.62
C GLN A 79 -10.93 -2.18 11.03
N GLU A 80 -12.12 -1.74 11.44
CA GLU A 80 -13.25 -2.64 11.75
C GLU A 80 -13.73 -3.40 10.51
N ALA A 81 -13.84 -2.73 9.36
CA ALA A 81 -14.24 -3.36 8.10
C ALA A 81 -13.22 -4.43 7.67
N LEU A 82 -11.93 -4.08 7.67
CA LEU A 82 -10.85 -5.02 7.33
C LEU A 82 -10.80 -6.21 8.30
N ALA A 83 -10.99 -5.99 9.60
CA ALA A 83 -11.04 -7.08 10.57
C ALA A 83 -12.22 -8.03 10.29
N ALA A 84 -13.38 -7.51 9.86
CA ALA A 84 -14.53 -8.32 9.46
C ALA A 84 -14.26 -9.14 8.17
N GLU A 85 -13.37 -8.66 7.30
CA GLU A 85 -12.89 -9.38 6.11
C GLU A 85 -11.80 -10.43 6.44
N GLY A 86 -11.36 -10.52 7.70
CA GLY A 86 -10.38 -11.51 8.16
C GLY A 86 -8.94 -11.01 8.21
N PHE A 87 -8.71 -9.70 8.11
CA PHE A 87 -7.39 -9.11 8.37
C PHE A 87 -7.04 -9.23 9.86
N GLU A 88 -5.81 -9.63 10.14
CA GLU A 88 -5.24 -9.71 11.48
C GLU A 88 -4.71 -8.33 11.90
N ARG A 89 -5.13 -7.87 13.08
CA ARG A 89 -4.66 -6.64 13.68
C ARG A 89 -3.35 -6.88 14.44
N ILE A 90 -2.30 -6.13 14.10
CA ILE A 90 -0.98 -6.21 14.71
C ILE A 90 -0.57 -4.82 15.18
N GLU A 91 -0.42 -4.65 16.48
CA GLU A 91 0.04 -3.39 17.09
C GLU A 91 1.57 -3.27 16.94
N ALA A 92 2.04 -2.11 16.48
CA ALA A 92 3.45 -1.80 16.33
C ALA A 92 3.77 -0.36 16.80
N PRO A 93 5.03 -0.03 17.10
CA PRO A 93 5.41 1.33 17.52
C PRO A 93 5.03 2.43 16.52
N GLU A 94 5.06 2.14 15.23
CA GLU A 94 4.77 3.06 14.12
C GLU A 94 3.26 3.18 13.80
N GLY A 95 2.43 2.28 14.33
CA GLY A 95 0.99 2.27 14.05
C GLY A 95 0.38 0.87 14.15
N VAL A 96 -0.77 0.70 13.50
CA VAL A 96 -1.54 -0.55 13.53
C VAL A 96 -1.52 -1.17 12.14
N TYR A 97 -0.97 -2.37 12.03
CA TYR A 97 -1.07 -3.15 10.80
C TYR A 97 -2.37 -3.95 10.80
N LEU A 98 -3.06 -3.95 9.67
CA LEU A 98 -4.10 -4.92 9.32
C LEU A 98 -3.56 -5.73 8.15
N ALA A 99 -3.21 -6.99 8.40
CA ALA A 99 -2.57 -7.87 7.41
C ALA A 99 -3.35 -9.17 7.26
N ILE A 100 -3.54 -9.66 6.05
CA ILE A 100 -4.22 -10.94 5.80
C ILE A 100 -3.22 -12.02 5.40
N LYS A 101 -3.44 -13.26 5.85
CA LYS A 101 -2.72 -14.43 5.36
C LYS A 101 -3.53 -15.06 4.24
N PRO A 102 -3.18 -14.84 2.96
CA PRO A 102 -3.98 -15.32 1.85
C PRO A 102 -3.87 -16.84 1.68
N GLY A 103 -4.67 -17.38 0.76
CA GLY A 103 -4.64 -18.80 0.42
C GLY A 103 -3.37 -19.22 -0.32
N ALA A 104 -3.29 -20.51 -0.66
CA ALA A 104 -2.16 -21.04 -1.41
C ALA A 104 -2.05 -20.41 -2.81
N GLY A 105 -0.89 -19.88 -3.16
CA GLY A 105 -0.57 -19.32 -4.48
C GLY A 105 -0.51 -17.80 -4.54
N ASP A 106 -0.92 -17.11 -3.48
CA ASP A 106 -0.80 -15.65 -3.36
C ASP A 106 0.60 -15.22 -2.90
N ARG A 107 1.00 -14.00 -3.29
CA ARG A 107 2.24 -13.37 -2.84
C ARG A 107 2.13 -13.04 -1.35
N VAL A 108 3.10 -13.50 -0.57
CA VAL A 108 3.22 -13.25 0.87
C VAL A 108 4.67 -12.89 1.22
N ASP A 109 4.88 -12.23 2.34
CA ASP A 109 6.21 -12.02 2.93
C ASP A 109 6.72 -13.27 3.67
N GLY A 110 7.88 -13.13 4.34
CA GLY A 110 8.49 -14.19 5.13
C GLY A 110 7.68 -14.63 6.36
N GLU A 111 6.73 -13.82 6.82
CA GLU A 111 5.81 -14.13 7.93
C GLU A 111 4.49 -14.77 7.43
N GLY A 112 4.30 -14.84 6.11
CA GLY A 112 3.11 -15.38 5.45
C GLY A 112 2.00 -14.33 5.28
N PHE A 113 2.27 -13.04 5.49
CA PHE A 113 1.31 -11.96 5.29
C PHE A 113 1.34 -11.47 3.85
N GLY A 114 0.16 -11.42 3.24
CA GLY A 114 -0.08 -10.80 1.95
C GLY A 114 -0.54 -9.35 2.14
N GLU A 115 -1.67 -9.03 1.51
CA GLU A 115 -2.22 -7.68 1.50
C GLU A 115 -2.23 -7.06 2.90
N THR A 116 -1.63 -5.88 3.03
CA THR A 116 -1.40 -5.24 4.33
C THR A 116 -1.66 -3.73 4.25
N TYR A 117 -2.32 -3.24 5.30
CA TYR A 117 -2.52 -1.83 5.58
C TYR A 117 -1.74 -1.46 6.85
N LEU A 118 -1.08 -0.32 6.87
CA LEU A 118 -0.57 0.31 8.09
C LEU A 118 -1.35 1.60 8.34
N PHE A 119 -2.05 1.65 9.46
CA PHE A 119 -2.75 2.84 9.94
C PHE A 119 -1.85 3.56 10.94
N THR A 120 -1.49 4.80 10.62
CA THR A 120 -0.74 5.69 11.52
C THR A 120 -1.70 6.67 12.20
N ALA A 121 -1.18 7.72 12.83
CA ALA A 121 -2.00 8.75 13.44
C ALA A 121 -2.86 9.53 12.43
N ASP A 122 -2.33 9.77 11.23
CA ASP A 122 -2.89 10.70 10.25
C ASP A 122 -3.00 10.13 8.83
N ASP A 123 -2.49 8.91 8.59
CA ASP A 123 -2.50 8.29 7.28
C ASP A 123 -2.75 6.78 7.31
N VAL A 124 -3.01 6.25 6.12
CA VAL A 124 -3.02 4.82 5.85
C VAL A 124 -2.08 4.54 4.69
N ARG A 125 -1.28 3.49 4.86
CA ARG A 125 -0.32 2.98 3.88
C ARG A 125 -0.74 1.58 3.48
N TRP A 126 -0.48 1.19 2.26
CA TRP A 126 -0.85 -0.12 1.75
C TRP A 126 0.17 -0.68 0.78
N ALA A 127 0.34 -2.00 0.85
CA ALA A 127 1.10 -2.77 -0.13
C ALA A 127 0.59 -4.22 -0.21
N ARG A 128 1.10 -4.96 -1.20
CA ARG A 128 0.73 -6.37 -1.46
C ARG A 128 1.29 -7.36 -0.43
N THR A 129 2.31 -6.97 0.34
CA THR A 129 2.85 -7.72 1.48
C THR A 129 3.12 -6.77 2.63
N LYS A 130 3.23 -7.28 3.87
CA LYS A 130 3.57 -6.44 5.04
C LYS A 130 5.01 -5.90 4.95
N GLU A 131 5.95 -6.65 4.39
CA GLU A 131 7.30 -6.16 4.10
C GLU A 131 7.28 -4.95 3.16
N ASP A 132 6.48 -5.01 2.08
CA ASP A 132 6.41 -3.94 1.08
C ASP A 132 5.80 -2.64 1.64
N VAL A 133 5.01 -2.70 2.72
CA VAL A 133 4.46 -1.51 3.39
C VAL A 133 5.57 -0.62 3.96
N GLY A 134 6.71 -1.20 4.33
CA GLY A 134 7.88 -0.45 4.80
C GLY A 134 8.49 0.48 3.75
N TYR A 135 8.14 0.30 2.47
CA TYR A 135 8.54 1.21 1.40
C TYR A 135 7.62 2.41 1.24
N VAL A 136 6.51 2.48 1.98
CA VAL A 136 5.55 3.58 1.92
C VAL A 136 5.80 4.56 3.07
N LYS A 137 5.83 5.84 2.74
CA LYS A 137 5.97 6.95 3.69
C LYS A 137 4.94 8.05 3.42
N ALA A 138 4.74 8.93 4.40
CA ALA A 138 3.97 10.14 4.14
C ALA A 138 4.71 11.06 3.14
N PRO A 139 3.99 11.83 2.30
CA PRO A 139 4.60 12.78 1.36
C PRO A 139 5.58 13.77 2.00
N ASP A 140 5.29 14.18 3.23
CA ASP A 140 6.05 15.14 4.04
C ASP A 140 7.05 14.47 5.00
N GLU A 141 7.06 13.15 5.10
CA GLU A 141 8.04 12.40 5.89
C GLU A 141 9.40 12.38 5.17
N GLU A 142 10.47 12.73 5.88
CA GLU A 142 11.84 12.58 5.38
C GLU A 142 12.27 11.10 5.50
N GLY A 143 12.70 10.50 4.39
CA GLY A 143 13.07 9.08 4.27
C GLY A 143 12.93 8.58 2.85
#